data_AF-A0A5N5UKX5-F1
#
_entry.id   AF-A0A5N5UKX5-F1
#
_cell.length_a   1.000
_cell.length_b   1.000
_cell.length_c   1.000
_cell.angle_alpha   90.00
_cell.angle_beta   90.00
_cell.angle_gamma   90.00
#
_symmetry.space_group_name_H-M   'P 1'
#
loop_
_entity.id
_entity.type
_entity.pdbx_description
1 polymer ?
#
loop_
_entity_poly.entity_id
_entity_poly.type
_entity_poly.pdbx_seq_one_letter_code
_entity_poly.pdbx_strand_id
1 'polypeptide(L)'
;MSTEGQLPAALSAMAERHSEQMATAERLAHTIDGSTTADRYAQNSTIANCRVVNNQEQYVVAKETMEGFARVPRSSADPATVGQRLVDRLLSDDQARRTLELENAEHIGVGVAASGEYVYVTVAVC
;
A
#
# COMPACT_ATOMS: atom_id res chain seq x y z
N MET A 1 -6.99 -22.20 13.36
CA MET A 1 -6.06 -21.05 13.43
C MET A 1 -6.77 -19.89 12.78
N SER A 2 -7.02 -18.80 13.52
CA SER A 2 -7.83 -17.68 13.03
C SER A 2 -7.11 -16.97 11.88
N THR A 3 -7.66 -17.11 10.68
CA THR A 3 -7.14 -16.53 9.43
C THR A 3 -7.26 -15.01 9.40
N GLU A 4 -8.14 -14.43 10.23
CA GLU A 4 -8.43 -12.99 10.30
C GLU A 4 -7.19 -12.12 10.61
N GLY A 5 -6.26 -12.59 11.43
CA GLY A 5 -5.02 -11.85 11.73
C GLY A 5 -3.90 -12.06 10.70
N GLN A 6 -3.98 -13.13 9.91
CA GLN A 6 -2.92 -13.49 8.96
C GLN A 6 -2.97 -12.62 7.70
N LEU A 7 -4.17 -12.23 7.27
CA LEU A 7 -4.35 -11.45 6.05
C LEU A 7 -3.84 -10.00 6.20
N PRO A 8 -4.26 -9.21 7.22
CA PRO A 8 -3.74 -7.85 7.42
C PRO A 8 -2.22 -7.81 7.67
N ALA A 9 -1.68 -8.83 8.34
CA ALA A 9 -0.23 -8.97 8.54
C ALA A 9 0.50 -9.24 7.22
N ALA A 10 -0.04 -10.13 6.37
CA ALA A 10 0.50 -10.40 5.04
C ALA A 10 0.45 -9.17 4.11
N LEU A 11 -0.64 -8.40 4.16
CA LEU A 11 -0.77 -7.13 3.44
C LEU A 11 0.27 -6.11 3.93
N SER A 12 0.41 -5.93 5.25
CA SER A 12 1.39 -4.99 5.83
C SER A 12 2.82 -5.37 5.46
N ALA A 13 3.17 -6.66 5.54
CA ALA A 13 4.50 -7.15 5.15
C ALA A 13 4.77 -7.03 3.64
N MET A 14 3.75 -7.07 2.80
CA MET A 14 3.88 -6.78 1.37
C MET A 14 4.08 -5.29 1.12
N ALA A 15 3.27 -4.44 1.76
CA ALA A 15 3.34 -2.99 1.65
C ALA A 15 4.67 -2.43 2.17
N GLU A 16 5.21 -3.01 3.25
CA GLU A 16 6.50 -2.63 3.82
C GLU A 16 7.63 -2.89 2.83
N ARG A 17 7.68 -4.10 2.27
CA ARG A 17 8.66 -4.46 1.23
C ARG A 17 8.57 -3.54 0.01
N HIS A 18 7.36 -3.16 -0.43
CA HIS A 18 7.22 -2.23 -1.55
C HIS A 18 7.69 -0.81 -1.20
N SER A 19 7.42 -0.36 0.04
CA SER A 19 7.96 0.91 0.55
C SER A 19 9.48 0.89 0.60
N GLU A 20 10.09 -0.21 1.06
CA GLU A 20 11.55 -0.39 1.08
C GLU A 20 12.17 -0.38 -0.32
N GLN A 21 11.50 -1.01 -1.29
CA GLN A 21 11.91 -0.99 -2.70
C GLN A 21 11.87 0.43 -3.27
N MET A 22 10.79 1.17 -3.04
CA MET A 22 10.68 2.58 -3.45
C MET A 22 11.72 3.47 -2.76
N ALA A 23 11.98 3.21 -1.48
CA ALA A 23 12.97 3.94 -0.70
C ALA A 23 14.40 3.67 -1.22
N THR A 24 14.71 2.43 -1.57
CA THR A 24 16.00 2.02 -2.15
C THR A 24 16.19 2.60 -3.55
N ALA A 25 15.14 2.62 -4.36
CA ALA A 25 15.16 3.18 -5.72
C ALA A 25 14.94 4.71 -5.78
N GLU A 26 14.70 5.35 -4.63
CA GLU A 26 14.38 6.77 -4.45
C GLU A 26 13.25 7.33 -5.36
N ARG A 27 12.29 6.47 -5.74
CA ARG A 27 11.19 6.83 -6.65
C ARG A 27 9.88 6.17 -6.28
N LEU A 28 8.76 6.85 -6.59
CA LEU A 28 7.42 6.27 -6.49
C LEU A 28 7.06 5.56 -7.79
N ALA A 29 6.65 4.29 -7.70
CA ALA A 29 6.05 3.57 -8.82
C ALA A 29 5.38 2.27 -8.36
N HIS A 30 4.34 1.87 -9.09
CA HIS A 30 3.75 0.53 -8.98
C HIS A 30 4.75 -0.57 -9.35
N THR A 31 5.68 -0.30 -10.27
CA THR A 31 6.71 -1.26 -10.69
C THR A 31 8.10 -0.82 -10.27
N ILE A 32 8.68 -1.56 -9.33
CA ILE A 32 10.09 -1.46 -8.91
C ILE A 32 10.75 -2.81 -9.23
N ASP A 33 11.93 -2.79 -9.86
CA ASP A 33 12.72 -3.97 -10.21
C ASP A 33 11.94 -5.07 -10.94
N GLY A 34 11.00 -4.66 -11.82
CA GLY A 34 10.16 -5.58 -12.59
C GLY A 34 9.00 -6.20 -11.80
N SER A 35 8.86 -5.93 -10.51
CA SER A 35 7.76 -6.41 -9.66
C SER A 35 6.56 -5.47 -9.74
N THR A 36 5.46 -5.92 -10.34
CA THR A 36 4.18 -5.19 -10.37
C THR A 36 3.39 -5.40 -9.08
N THR A 37 2.30 -4.63 -8.90
CA THR A 37 1.34 -4.89 -7.81
C THR A 37 0.80 -6.32 -7.90
N ALA A 38 0.41 -6.80 -9.08
CA ALA A 38 -0.08 -8.17 -9.24
C ALA A 38 0.95 -9.23 -8.81
N ASP A 39 2.23 -9.04 -9.16
CA ASP A 39 3.31 -9.95 -8.75
C ASP A 39 3.49 -9.97 -7.23
N ARG A 40 3.43 -8.80 -6.57
CA ARG A 40 3.56 -8.70 -5.11
C ARG A 40 2.47 -9.47 -4.37
N TYR A 41 1.22 -9.41 -4.83
CA TYR A 41 0.15 -10.24 -4.27
C TYR A 41 0.39 -11.73 -4.56
N ALA A 42 0.78 -12.09 -5.78
CA ALA A 42 1.00 -13.48 -6.17
C ALA A 42 2.15 -14.17 -5.40
N GLN A 43 3.15 -13.41 -4.96
CA GLN A 43 4.30 -13.91 -4.19
C GLN A 43 3.95 -14.36 -2.76
N ASN A 44 2.76 -14.04 -2.25
CA ASN A 44 2.33 -14.43 -0.91
C ASN A 44 0.99 -15.19 -0.99
N SER A 45 1.02 -16.49 -0.70
CA SER A 45 -0.16 -17.37 -0.80
C SER A 45 -1.33 -16.96 0.08
N THR A 46 -1.11 -16.21 1.17
CA THR A 46 -2.17 -15.68 2.04
C THR A 46 -2.99 -14.60 1.35
N ILE A 47 -2.38 -13.82 0.46
CA ILE A 47 -3.02 -12.67 -0.22
C ILE A 47 -3.11 -12.83 -1.74
N ALA A 48 -2.56 -13.91 -2.32
CA ALA A 48 -2.56 -14.15 -3.76
C ALA A 48 -3.97 -14.11 -4.37
N ASN A 49 -4.96 -14.61 -3.64
CA ASN A 49 -6.36 -14.67 -4.08
C ASN A 49 -7.19 -13.45 -3.67
N CYS A 50 -6.60 -12.42 -3.07
CA CYS A 50 -7.31 -11.19 -2.69
C CYS A 50 -8.01 -10.57 -3.89
N ARG A 51 -9.28 -10.21 -3.72
CA ARG A 51 -10.11 -9.62 -4.76
C ARG A 51 -11.03 -8.61 -4.09
N VAL A 52 -10.95 -7.37 -4.54
CA VAL A 52 -11.89 -6.33 -4.16
C VAL A 52 -12.83 -6.13 -5.34
N VAL A 53 -14.14 -6.09 -5.08
CA VAL A 53 -15.14 -5.71 -6.09
C VAL A 53 -15.42 -4.22 -5.97
N ASN A 54 -15.83 -3.57 -7.06
CA ASN A 54 -16.26 -2.18 -6.96
C ASN A 54 -17.50 -2.07 -6.04
N ASN A 55 -17.82 -0.86 -5.61
CA ASN A 55 -18.97 -0.51 -4.78
C ASN A 55 -20.34 -0.98 -5.31
N GLN A 56 -20.46 -1.24 -6.61
CA GLN A 56 -21.68 -1.79 -7.22
C GLN A 56 -21.67 -3.32 -7.35
N GLU A 57 -20.62 -3.99 -6.86
CA GLU A 57 -20.36 -5.44 -6.97
C GLU A 57 -20.39 -5.97 -8.42
N GLN A 58 -20.13 -5.11 -9.39
CA GLN A 58 -20.24 -5.42 -10.82
C GLN A 58 -18.96 -6.03 -11.41
N TYR A 59 -17.79 -5.63 -10.91
CA TYR A 59 -16.51 -6.11 -11.42
C TYR A 59 -15.43 -6.13 -10.34
N VAL A 60 -14.44 -7.00 -10.52
CA VAL A 60 -13.22 -7.05 -9.71
C VAL A 60 -12.31 -5.90 -10.11
N VAL A 61 -11.88 -5.09 -9.15
CA VAL A 61 -10.97 -3.97 -9.40
C VAL A 61 -9.59 -4.49 -9.85
N ALA A 62 -8.91 -3.72 -10.68
CA ALA A 62 -7.56 -4.05 -11.10
C ALA A 62 -6.61 -4.08 -9.90
N LYS A 63 -5.64 -5.00 -9.90
CA LYS A 63 -4.70 -5.18 -8.78
C LYS A 63 -3.94 -3.90 -8.47
N GLU A 64 -3.56 -3.15 -9.49
CA GLU A 64 -2.87 -1.86 -9.37
C GLU A 64 -3.69 -0.82 -8.59
N THR A 65 -5.02 -0.94 -8.57
CA THR A 65 -5.91 -0.07 -7.79
C THR A 65 -6.01 -0.50 -6.33
N MET A 66 -5.59 -1.73 -6.01
CA MET A 66 -5.56 -2.28 -4.64
C MET A 66 -4.31 -1.87 -3.85
N GLU A 67 -3.45 -1.02 -4.43
CA GLU A 67 -2.31 -0.42 -3.74
C GLU A 67 -2.27 1.08 -3.99
N GLY A 68 -2.19 1.85 -2.90
CA GLY A 68 -1.92 3.28 -2.92
C GLY A 68 -0.57 3.55 -2.27
N PHE A 69 0.21 4.48 -2.80
CA PHE A 69 1.46 4.86 -2.18
C PHE A 69 1.70 6.35 -2.24
N ALA A 70 2.52 6.82 -1.31
CA ALA A 70 2.93 8.21 -1.22
C ALA A 70 4.35 8.30 -0.65
N ARG A 71 4.95 9.48 -0.79
CA ARG A 71 6.13 9.85 0.00
C ARG A 71 6.00 11.28 0.50
N VAL A 72 6.67 11.55 1.61
CA VAL A 72 6.83 12.90 2.15
C VAL A 72 8.30 13.14 2.50
N PRO A 73 8.77 14.40 2.50
CA PRO A 73 10.11 14.71 2.98
C PRO A 73 10.32 14.27 4.44
N ARG A 74 11.46 13.67 4.70
CA ARG A 74 11.97 13.29 6.01
C ARG A 74 12.45 14.56 6.73
N SER A 75 11.52 15.31 7.30
CA SER A 75 11.86 16.46 8.14
C SER A 75 12.34 16.01 9.53
N SER A 76 12.96 16.90 10.30
CA SER A 76 13.25 16.73 11.73
C SER A 76 12.00 16.69 12.63
N ALA A 77 10.80 16.67 12.03
CA ALA A 77 9.55 16.55 12.76
C ALA A 77 9.44 15.20 13.47
N ASP A 78 8.64 15.18 14.53
CA ASP A 78 8.36 13.97 15.28
C ASP A 78 7.59 12.93 14.43
N PRO A 79 7.59 11.64 14.82
CA PRO A 79 6.93 10.58 14.08
C PRO A 79 5.43 10.81 13.83
N ALA A 80 4.71 11.46 14.75
CA ALA A 80 3.28 11.70 14.57
C ALA A 80 3.03 12.74 13.47
N THR A 81 3.84 13.80 13.43
CA THR A 81 3.79 14.80 12.35
C THR A 81 4.11 14.17 10.99
N VAL A 82 5.09 13.27 10.91
CA VAL A 82 5.40 12.54 9.67
C VAL A 82 4.22 11.64 9.26
N GLY A 83 3.64 10.91 10.21
CA GLY A 83 2.45 10.07 9.99
C GLY A 83 1.27 10.87 9.44
N GLN A 84 0.97 12.03 10.02
CA GLN A 84 -0.09 12.91 9.54
C GLN A 84 0.15 13.34 8.09
N ARG A 85 1.38 13.77 7.75
CA ARG A 85 1.71 14.17 6.38
C ARG A 85 1.59 13.03 5.39
N LEU A 86 1.93 11.80 5.78
CA LEU A 86 1.75 10.62 4.93
C LEU A 86 0.26 10.39 4.64
N VAL A 87 -0.59 10.46 5.65
CA VAL A 87 -2.05 10.34 5.50
C VAL A 87 -2.60 11.46 4.62
N ASP A 88 -2.24 12.72 4.89
CA ASP A 88 -2.65 13.86 4.06
C ASP A 88 -2.19 13.70 2.61
N ARG A 89 -0.99 13.14 2.39
CA ARG A 89 -0.48 12.90 1.05
C ARG A 89 -1.23 11.77 0.33
N LEU A 90 -1.55 10.68 1.03
CA LEU A 90 -2.37 9.60 0.49
C LEU A 90 -3.77 10.09 0.10
N LEU A 91 -4.39 10.93 0.93
CA LEU A 91 -5.73 11.48 0.68
C LEU A 91 -5.75 12.59 -0.38
N SER A 92 -4.63 13.28 -0.60
CA SER A 92 -4.53 14.31 -1.67
C SER A 92 -4.10 13.74 -3.02
N ASP A 93 -3.64 12.50 -3.07
CA ASP A 93 -3.26 11.82 -4.31
C ASP A 93 -4.44 11.00 -4.84
N ASP A 94 -4.90 11.30 -6.06
CA ASP A 94 -6.10 10.68 -6.62
C ASP A 94 -5.98 9.15 -6.77
N GLN A 95 -4.79 8.61 -7.04
CA GLN A 95 -4.63 7.16 -7.17
C GLN A 95 -4.66 6.49 -5.79
N ALA A 96 -3.90 7.02 -4.83
CA ALA A 96 -3.87 6.45 -3.49
C ALA A 96 -5.21 6.63 -2.74
N ARG A 97 -5.87 7.78 -2.90
CA ARG A 97 -7.20 8.04 -2.33
C ARG A 97 -8.24 7.04 -2.86
N ARG A 98 -8.22 6.72 -4.16
CA ARG A 98 -9.12 5.71 -4.73
C ARG A 98 -8.96 4.35 -4.08
N THR A 99 -7.74 3.93 -3.73
CA THR A 99 -7.52 2.68 -2.98
C THR A 99 -8.14 2.73 -1.59
N LEU A 100 -8.01 3.86 -0.88
CA LEU A 100 -8.55 4.05 0.47
C LEU A 100 -10.09 4.16 0.49
N GLU A 101 -10.70 4.58 -0.61
CA GLU A 101 -12.15 4.71 -0.78
C GLU A 101 -12.82 3.43 -1.32
N LEU A 102 -12.09 2.32 -1.48
CA LEU A 102 -12.66 1.04 -1.88
C LEU A 102 -13.55 0.47 -0.77
N GLU A 103 -14.87 0.67 -0.91
CA GLU A 103 -15.88 0.28 0.09
C GLU A 103 -15.90 -1.22 0.41
N ASN A 104 -15.54 -2.07 -0.56
CA ASN A 104 -15.60 -3.53 -0.45
C ASN A 104 -14.23 -4.17 -0.18
N ALA A 105 -13.29 -3.42 0.38
CA ALA A 105 -12.06 -3.97 0.95
C ALA A 105 -12.27 -4.23 2.45
N GLU A 106 -12.12 -5.48 2.90
CA GLU A 106 -12.39 -5.89 4.29
C GLU A 106 -11.18 -5.70 5.22
N HIS A 107 -9.99 -5.58 4.62
CA HIS A 107 -8.69 -5.59 5.24
C HIS A 107 -7.76 -4.58 4.59
N ILE A 108 -6.95 -3.95 5.44
CA ILE A 108 -5.93 -2.98 5.06
C ILE A 108 -4.61 -3.38 5.69
N GLY A 109 -3.54 -3.29 4.91
CA GLY A 109 -2.17 -3.36 5.40
C GLY A 109 -1.42 -2.09 5.04
N VAL A 110 -0.59 -1.62 5.96
CA VAL A 110 0.21 -0.40 5.77
C VAL A 110 1.66 -0.74 6.02
N GLY A 111 2.52 -0.31 5.12
CA GLY A 111 3.96 -0.43 5.24
C GLY A 111 4.62 0.93 5.07
N VAL A 112 5.68 1.18 5.84
CA VAL A 112 6.42 2.44 5.80
C VAL A 112 7.91 2.14 5.77
N ALA A 113 8.63 2.81 4.88
CA ALA A 113 10.09 2.76 4.84
C ALA A 113 10.66 4.15 4.64
N ALA A 114 11.89 4.38 5.05
CA ALA A 114 12.53 5.67 4.88
C ALA A 114 13.95 5.50 4.34
N SER A 115 14.32 6.39 3.42
CA SER A 115 15.66 6.45 2.84
C SER A 115 15.98 7.89 2.45
N GLY A 116 17.21 8.30 2.75
CA GLY A 116 17.67 9.68 2.56
C GLY A 116 16.68 10.70 3.12
N GLU A 117 16.27 11.63 2.26
CA GLU A 117 15.39 12.76 2.58
C GLU A 117 13.90 12.44 2.50
N TYR A 118 13.49 11.17 2.39
CA TYR A 118 12.08 10.82 2.20
C TYR A 118 11.62 9.65 3.08
N VAL A 119 10.33 9.70 3.43
CA VAL A 119 9.58 8.61 4.03
C VAL A 119 8.51 8.18 3.03
N TYR A 120 8.46 6.88 2.75
CA TYR A 120 7.60 6.23 1.79
C TYR A 120 6.55 5.42 2.55
N VAL A 121 5.32 5.42 2.04
CA VAL A 121 4.23 4.58 2.54
C VAL A 121 3.56 3.87 1.39
N THR A 122 3.22 2.61 1.61
CA THR A 122 2.30 1.84 0.77
C THR A 122 1.13 1.41 1.64
N VAL A 123 -0.06 1.51 1.09
CA VAL A 123 -1.30 0.94 1.61
C VAL A 123 -1.75 -0.12 0.62
N ALA A 124 -2.06 -1.31 1.12
CA ALA A 124 -2.55 -2.44 0.34
C ALA A 124 -3.88 -2.92 0.92
N VAL A 125 -4.82 -3.27 0.04
CA VAL A 125 -6.16 -3.69 0.45
C VAL A 125 -6.55 -5.06 -0.10
N CYS A 126 -7.39 -5.74 0.66
CA CYS A 126 -8.07 -6.97 0.34
C CYS A 126 -9.41 -6.90 1.08
#